data_AF-I7J6V7-F1
#
_entry.id   AF-I7J6V7-F1
#
_cell.length_a   1.000
_cell.length_b   1.000
_cell.length_c   1.000
_cell.angle_alpha   90.00
_cell.angle_beta   90.00
_cell.angle_gamma   90.00
#
_symmetry.space_group_name_H-M   'P 1'
#
loop_
_entity.id
_entity.type
_entity.pdbx_description
1 polymer ?
#
loop_
_entity_poly.entity_id
_entity_poly.type
_entity_poly.pdbx_seq_one_letter_code
_entity_poly.pdbx_strand_id
1 'polypeptide(L)'
;MEKKQILQKVEEVRKTNFLNNKDIGSTNIKSLSAMVLNADCYEEIELFIKYKTGKGNGWEKTLPNSKQKFGDFIINKIREIKNASKDDKEAIKNISLFFGYLYWLKRGLEG
;
A
#
# COMPACT_ATOMS: atom_id res chain seq x y z
N MET A 1 6.93 1.98 15.23
CA MET A 1 7.21 0.76 14.44
C MET A 1 8.63 0.80 13.87
N GLU A 2 9.36 -0.31 13.90
CA GLU A 2 10.72 -0.37 13.35
C GLU A 2 10.75 -0.59 11.83
N LYS A 3 11.81 -0.11 11.17
CA LYS A 3 12.01 -0.29 9.71
C LYS A 3 11.88 -1.75 9.27
N LYS A 4 12.42 -2.69 10.05
CA LYS A 4 12.36 -4.14 9.74
C LYS A 4 10.92 -4.63 9.60
N GLN A 5 10.02 -4.17 10.46
CA GLN A 5 8.61 -4.53 10.43
C GLN A 5 7.92 -3.94 9.18
N ILE A 6 8.34 -2.76 8.72
CA ILE A 6 7.78 -2.14 7.50
C ILE A 6 8.21 -2.97 6.27
N LEU A 7 9.49 -3.33 6.20
CA LEU A 7 10.01 -4.17 5.12
C LEU A 7 9.37 -5.56 5.09
N GLN A 8 9.05 -6.14 6.26
CA GLN A 8 8.32 -7.40 6.32
C GLN A 8 6.95 -7.31 5.62
N LYS A 9 6.21 -6.22 5.84
CA LYS A 9 4.93 -5.99 5.15
C LYS A 9 5.11 -5.81 3.64
N VAL A 10 6.18 -5.12 3.22
CA VAL A 10 6.51 -4.97 1.79
C VAL A 10 6.76 -6.35 1.16
N GLU A 11 7.50 -7.22 1.85
CA GLU A 11 7.74 -8.60 1.41
C GLU A 11 6.45 -9.44 1.38
N GLU A 12 5.51 -9.22 2.30
CA GLU A 12 4.18 -9.84 2.23
C GLU A 12 3.42 -9.40 0.97
N VAL A 13 3.46 -8.12 0.60
CA VAL A 13 2.90 -7.66 -0.69
C VAL A 13 3.63 -8.33 -1.85
N ARG A 14 4.96 -8.38 -1.82
CA ARG A 14 5.78 -9.01 -2.87
C ARG A 14 5.40 -10.47 -3.09
N LYS A 15 5.23 -11.24 -2.01
CA LYS A 15 4.85 -12.67 -2.05
C LYS A 15 3.50 -12.94 -2.70
N THR A 16 2.60 -11.96 -2.74
CA THR A 16 1.35 -12.10 -3.49
C THR A 16 1.57 -12.17 -5.01
N ASN A 17 2.77 -11.83 -5.50
CA ASN A 17 3.09 -11.62 -6.91
C ASN A 17 2.21 -10.57 -7.62
N PHE A 18 1.37 -9.84 -6.88
CA PHE A 18 0.43 -8.91 -7.46
C PHE A 18 1.14 -7.71 -8.11
N LEU A 19 2.30 -7.30 -7.59
CA LEU A 19 3.09 -6.22 -8.18
C LEU A 19 3.62 -6.53 -9.59
N ASN A 20 3.61 -7.81 -10.02
CA ASN A 20 3.93 -8.18 -11.41
C ASN A 20 2.78 -7.87 -12.37
N ASN A 21 1.59 -7.54 -11.86
CA ASN A 21 0.45 -7.13 -12.67
C ASN A 21 0.76 -5.80 -13.35
N LYS A 22 0.54 -5.74 -14.67
CA LYS A 22 0.83 -4.55 -15.49
C LYS A 22 -0.20 -3.44 -15.28
N ASP A 23 -1.38 -3.78 -14.75
CA ASP A 23 -2.47 -2.83 -14.56
C ASP A 23 -2.22 -1.87 -13.38
N ILE A 24 -1.38 -2.26 -12.41
CA ILE A 24 -0.85 -1.34 -11.42
C ILE A 24 0.51 -0.88 -11.89
N GLY A 25 0.61 0.36 -12.38
CA GLY A 25 1.89 0.99 -12.70
C GLY A 25 2.59 1.59 -11.46
N SER A 26 3.92 1.75 -11.51
CA SER A 26 4.69 2.42 -10.44
C SER A 26 4.21 3.85 -10.18
N THR A 27 3.74 4.56 -11.20
CA THR A 27 3.15 5.91 -11.06
C THR A 27 1.90 5.91 -10.18
N ASN A 28 1.09 4.85 -10.21
CA ASN A 28 -0.08 4.73 -9.32
C ASN A 28 0.38 4.62 -7.85
N ILE A 29 1.41 3.81 -7.56
CA ILE A 29 1.97 3.68 -6.21
C ILE A 29 2.62 4.99 -5.76
N LYS A 30 3.33 5.69 -6.66
CA LYS A 30 3.91 7.01 -6.38
C LYS A 30 2.85 8.04 -5.98
N SER A 31 1.72 8.09 -6.71
CA SER A 31 0.62 8.99 -6.39
C SER A 31 0.04 8.74 -4.99
N LEU A 32 0.01 7.49 -4.57
CA LEU A 32 -0.46 7.09 -3.25
C LEU A 32 0.54 7.52 -2.15
N SER A 33 1.84 7.31 -2.37
CA SER A 33 2.88 7.78 -1.45
C SER A 33 2.83 9.29 -1.24
N ALA A 34 2.53 10.06 -2.29
CA ALA A 34 2.37 11.52 -2.19
C ALA A 34 1.10 11.91 -1.43
N MET A 35 -0.03 11.24 -1.69
CA MET A 35 -1.28 11.49 -0.95
C MET A 35 -1.12 11.20 0.54
N VAL A 36 -0.51 10.06 0.90
CA VAL A 36 -0.27 9.68 2.30
C VAL A 36 0.55 10.73 3.05
N LEU A 37 1.56 11.32 2.42
CA LEU A 37 2.37 12.37 3.04
C LEU A 37 1.59 13.65 3.38
N ASN A 38 0.46 13.86 2.70
CA ASN A 38 -0.40 15.03 2.88
C ASN A 38 -1.72 14.68 3.58
N ALA A 39 -1.88 13.45 4.07
CA ALA A 39 -3.06 13.05 4.82
C ALA A 39 -3.01 13.63 6.24
N ASP A 40 -4.15 14.13 6.72
CA ASP A 40 -4.33 14.65 8.06
C ASP A 40 -4.55 13.52 9.09
N CYS A 41 -5.17 12.41 8.65
CA CYS A 41 -5.38 11.24 9.50
C CYS A 41 -5.32 9.90 8.73
N TYR A 42 -5.29 8.80 9.48
CA TYR A 42 -5.28 7.46 8.91
C TYR A 42 -6.55 7.16 8.07
N GLU A 43 -7.71 7.66 8.50
CA GLU A 43 -8.99 7.40 7.84
C GLU A 43 -9.02 7.96 6.42
N GLU A 44 -8.37 9.09 6.17
CA GLU A 44 -8.25 9.66 4.82
C GLU A 44 -7.48 8.72 3.89
N ILE A 45 -6.42 8.10 4.39
CA ILE A 45 -5.62 7.13 3.63
C ILE A 45 -6.47 5.90 3.30
N GLU A 46 -7.20 5.36 4.28
CA GLU A 46 -8.08 4.21 4.08
C GLU A 46 -9.18 4.54 3.07
N LEU A 47 -9.80 5.72 3.18
CA LEU A 47 -10.83 6.19 2.25
C LEU A 47 -10.28 6.33 0.82
N PHE A 48 -9.07 6.86 0.67
CA PHE A 48 -8.44 7.01 -0.64
C PHE A 48 -8.14 5.67 -1.31
N ILE A 49 -7.68 4.67 -0.56
CA ILE A 49 -7.45 3.32 -1.11
C ILE A 49 -8.78 2.65 -1.46
N LYS A 50 -9.84 2.81 -0.66
CA LYS A 50 -11.19 2.34 -1.01
C LYS A 50 -11.69 2.99 -2.30
N TYR A 51 -11.50 4.30 -2.46
CA TYR A 51 -11.82 5.00 -3.70
C TYR A 51 -11.05 4.43 -4.90
N LYS A 52 -9.73 4.22 -4.77
CA LYS A 52 -8.92 3.59 -5.84
C LYS A 52 -9.42 2.19 -6.19
N THR A 53 -9.78 1.40 -5.18
CA THR A 53 -10.34 0.05 -5.34
C THR A 53 -11.70 0.07 -6.06
N GLY A 54 -12.55 1.06 -5.78
CA GLY A 54 -13.83 1.23 -6.47
C GLY A 54 -13.69 1.78 -7.89
N LYS A 55 -12.73 2.67 -8.12
CA LYS A 55 -12.45 3.29 -9.42
C LYS A 55 -11.84 2.30 -10.43
N GLY A 56 -11.12 1.30 -9.94
CA GLY A 56 -10.42 0.32 -10.76
C GLY A 56 -8.95 0.68 -11.03
N ASN A 57 -8.39 0.20 -12.15
CA ASN A 57 -6.97 0.30 -12.52
C ASN A 57 -6.05 -0.61 -11.70
N GLY A 58 -6.45 -1.87 -11.56
CA GLY A 58 -5.69 -2.92 -10.90
C GLY A 58 -5.95 -3.06 -9.40
N TRP A 59 -6.39 -2.03 -8.69
CA TRP A 59 -6.67 -2.09 -7.24
C TRP A 59 -7.85 -3.01 -6.89
N GLU A 60 -8.82 -3.07 -7.79
CA GLU A 60 -10.01 -3.91 -7.74
C GLU A 60 -9.75 -5.38 -8.03
N LYS A 61 -8.60 -5.71 -8.63
CA LYS A 61 -8.28 -7.08 -9.01
C LYS A 61 -7.98 -7.93 -7.79
N THR A 62 -8.35 -9.19 -7.87
CA THR A 62 -8.07 -10.16 -6.83
C THR A 62 -6.61 -10.59 -6.83
N LEU A 63 -6.07 -10.88 -5.65
CA LEU A 63 -4.77 -11.51 -5.51
C LEU A 63 -4.77 -12.90 -6.19
N PRO A 64 -3.64 -13.35 -6.75
CA PRO A 64 -3.51 -14.72 -7.25
C PRO A 64 -3.91 -15.73 -6.17
N ASN A 65 -4.71 -16.73 -6.56
CA ASN A 65 -5.20 -17.79 -5.67
C ASN A 65 -6.00 -17.30 -4.44
N SER A 66 -6.60 -16.10 -4.51
CA SER A 66 -7.42 -15.55 -3.44
C SER A 66 -8.60 -14.77 -4.01
N LYS A 67 -9.69 -14.65 -3.25
CA LYS A 67 -10.84 -13.78 -3.57
C LYS A 67 -10.64 -12.33 -3.09
N GLN A 68 -9.58 -12.07 -2.34
CA GLN A 68 -9.29 -10.76 -1.77
C GLN A 68 -8.80 -9.79 -2.84
N LYS A 69 -9.38 -8.59 -2.91
CA LYS A 69 -8.91 -7.53 -3.80
C LYS A 69 -7.58 -6.96 -3.30
N PHE A 70 -6.75 -6.49 -4.22
CA PHE A 70 -5.47 -5.89 -3.88
C PHE A 70 -5.63 -4.69 -2.94
N GLY A 71 -6.61 -3.82 -3.21
CA GLY A 71 -6.91 -2.69 -2.33
C GLY A 71 -7.27 -3.09 -0.91
N ASP A 72 -8.12 -4.11 -0.74
CA ASP A 72 -8.49 -4.63 0.59
C ASP A 72 -7.27 -5.24 1.31
N PHE A 73 -6.40 -5.91 0.57
CA PHE A 73 -5.15 -6.43 1.12
C PHE A 73 -4.22 -5.32 1.61
N ILE A 74 -4.07 -4.24 0.83
CA ILE A 74 -3.28 -3.07 1.22
C ILE A 74 -3.89 -2.38 2.45
N ILE A 75 -5.22 -2.25 2.52
CA ILE A 75 -5.92 -1.70 3.69
C ILE A 75 -5.55 -2.50 4.95
N ASN A 76 -5.57 -3.83 4.88
CA ASN A 76 -5.16 -4.66 6.00
C ASN A 76 -3.71 -4.39 6.42
N LYS A 77 -2.79 -4.25 5.46
CA LYS A 77 -1.39 -3.94 5.76
C LYS A 77 -1.21 -2.59 6.44
N ILE A 78 -1.89 -1.53 5.98
CA ILE A 78 -1.80 -0.21 6.60
C ILE A 78 -2.52 -0.15 7.95
N ARG A 79 -3.58 -0.93 8.15
CA ARG A 79 -4.26 -1.06 9.46
C ARG A 79 -3.35 -1.73 10.49
N GLU A 80 -2.65 -2.78 10.10
CA GLU A 80 -1.64 -3.40 10.96
C GLU A 80 -0.48 -2.42 11.29
N ILE A 81 -0.09 -1.53 10.35
CA ILE A 81 0.90 -0.46 10.62
C ILE A 81 0.34 0.55 11.63
N LYS A 82 -0.92 0.97 11.44
CA LYS A 82 -1.63 1.90 12.32
C LYS A 82 -1.72 1.35 13.75
N ASN A 83 -2.12 0.09 13.91
CA ASN A 83 -2.21 -0.57 15.21
C ASN A 83 -0.85 -0.72 15.92
N ALA A 84 0.25 -0.77 15.17
CA ALA A 84 1.61 -0.81 15.69
C ALA A 84 2.25 0.58 15.89
N SER A 85 1.50 1.66 15.63
CA SER A 85 1.94 3.05 15.77
C SER A 85 1.28 3.70 16.99
N LYS A 86 1.99 4.63 17.64
CA LYS A 86 1.50 5.28 18.87
C LYS A 86 0.34 6.25 18.61
N ASP A 87 0.40 6.95 17.49
CA ASP A 87 -0.58 7.96 17.08
C ASP A 87 -0.72 8.02 15.55
N ASP A 88 -1.59 8.89 15.05
CA ASP A 88 -1.81 9.09 13.61
C ASP A 88 -0.57 9.62 12.90
N LYS A 89 0.18 10.52 13.54
CA LYS A 89 1.40 11.10 12.96
C LYS A 89 2.46 10.02 12.70
N GLU A 90 2.68 9.12 13.66
CA GLU A 90 3.56 7.98 13.50
C GLU A 90 3.01 7.00 12.45
N ALA A 91 1.70 6.75 12.45
CA ALA A 91 1.08 5.86 11.46
C ALA A 91 1.25 6.37 10.03
N ILE A 92 0.93 7.65 9.77
CA ILE A 92 1.09 8.30 8.46
C ILE A 92 2.54 8.22 7.99
N LYS A 93 3.49 8.52 8.88
CA LYS A 93 4.93 8.40 8.58
C LYS A 93 5.31 6.96 8.17
N ASN A 94 4.86 5.96 8.93
CA ASN A 94 5.17 4.55 8.66
C ASN A 94 4.50 4.04 7.37
N ILE A 95 3.27 4.46 7.11
CA ILE A 95 2.53 4.13 5.89
C ILE A 95 3.17 4.80 4.67
N SER A 96 3.66 6.03 4.81
CA SER A 96 4.42 6.71 3.75
C SER A 96 5.69 5.95 3.40
N LEU A 97 6.46 5.52 4.40
CA LEU A 97 7.64 4.67 4.19
C LEU A 97 7.27 3.36 3.50
N PHE A 98 6.19 2.70 3.93
CA PHE A 98 5.67 1.48 3.31
C PHE A 98 5.40 1.67 1.81
N PHE A 99 4.69 2.72 1.42
CA PHE A 99 4.42 2.99 0.01
C PHE A 99 5.66 3.45 -0.77
N GLY A 100 6.59 4.15 -0.13
CA GLY A 100 7.90 4.47 -0.71
C GLY A 100 8.69 3.20 -1.08
N TYR A 101 8.74 2.21 -0.19
CA TYR A 101 9.39 0.93 -0.50
C TYR A 101 8.63 0.13 -1.58
N LEU A 102 7.30 0.11 -1.54
CA LEU A 102 6.50 -0.53 -2.60
C LEU A 102 6.73 0.09 -3.98
N TYR A 103 6.88 1.43 -4.03
CA TYR A 103 7.18 2.13 -5.27
C TYR A 103 8.50 1.65 -5.87
N TRP A 104 9.56 1.59 -5.07
CA TRP A 104 10.87 1.13 -5.54
C TRP A 104 10.85 -0.33 -5.98
N LEU A 105 10.15 -1.19 -5.23
CA LEU A 105 9.96 -2.58 -5.59
C LEU A 105 9.26 -2.70 -6.96
N LYS A 106 8.14 -2.00 -7.16
CA LYS A 106 7.42 -2.03 -8.43
C LYS A 106 8.25 -1.45 -9.58
N ARG A 107 8.95 -0.34 -9.35
CA ARG A 107 9.81 0.26 -10.37
C ARG A 107 10.92 -0.70 -10.82
N GLY A 108 11.48 -1.49 -9.90
CA GLY A 108 12.45 -2.53 -10.23
C GLY A 108 11.88 -3.74 -10.99
N LEU A 109 10.55 -3.94 -10.98
CA LEU A 109 9.86 -4.98 -11.75
C LEU A 109 9.39 -4.48 -13.14
N GLU A 110 9.40 -3.16 -13.36
CA GLU A 110 9.01 -2.53 -14.62
C GLU A 110 10.19 -2.23 -15.54
N GLY A 111 11.42 -2.21 -15.00
CA GLY A 111 12.67 -2.11 -15.75
C GLY A 111 13.13 -3.47 -16.23
#